data_AF-A0A4C1Y4M2-F1
#
_entry.id   AF-A0A4C1Y4M2-F1
#
_cell.length_a   1.000
_cell.length_b   1.000
_cell.length_c   1.000
_cell.angle_alpha   90.00
_cell.angle_beta   90.00
_cell.angle_gamma   90.00
#
_symmetry.space_group_name_H-M   'P 1'
#
loop_
_entity.id
_entity.type
_entity.pdbx_description
1 polymer ?
#
loop_
_entity_poly.entity_id
_entity_poly.type
_entity_poly.pdbx_seq_one_letter_code
_entity_poly.pdbx_strand_id
1 'polypeptide(L)'
;MSSRRNLNVHEIISALEDDNLTISADIFITPPENDDLSDEDSGSEDAVEISNLGRRQLLAEAEVRRTVSSLEGILENVEGIDQEEEEEQPTTSEAIEPPAKKAKIMVTRKWRHTDISAKPEKETTTPEFVLDKDNPLEFFDDQVLELLRSSTEKNAIAKGHVNFRLTIEEVKNFIGILLLSGYNSVSRYRMYWDQSIDTHHSGVASCMTRNRFEELLRFFMHAITVVFLPMTNLAK
;
A
#
# COMPACT_ATOMS: atom_id res chain seq x y z
N MET A 1 -4.36 -19.14 39.50
CA MET A 1 -4.80 -18.13 38.51
C MET A 1 -3.83 -18.25 37.36
N SER A 2 -4.25 -18.82 36.23
CA SER A 2 -3.36 -19.04 35.10
C SER A 2 -2.99 -17.69 34.51
N SER A 3 -1.71 -17.32 34.63
CA SER A 3 -1.17 -16.13 33.99
C SER A 3 -1.13 -16.41 32.50
N ARG A 4 -2.19 -16.06 31.77
CA ARG A 4 -2.19 -16.10 30.30
C ARG A 4 -1.05 -15.20 29.83
N ARG A 5 0.07 -15.80 29.38
CA ARG A 5 1.09 -15.08 28.62
C ARG A 5 0.42 -14.65 27.31
N ASN A 6 0.55 -13.38 26.96
CA ASN A 6 0.17 -12.91 25.63
C ASN A 6 1.12 -13.56 24.62
N LEU A 7 0.57 -14.34 23.69
CA LEU A 7 1.33 -14.94 22.60
C LEU A 7 1.36 -13.96 21.42
N ASN A 8 2.46 -13.97 20.68
CA ASN A 8 2.51 -13.25 19.42
C ASN A 8 1.96 -14.10 18.26
N VAL A 9 1.61 -13.44 17.15
CA VAL A 9 1.08 -14.13 15.96
C VAL A 9 2.04 -15.21 15.45
N HIS A 10 3.35 -14.95 15.46
CA HIS A 10 4.35 -15.92 15.01
C HIS A 10 4.36 -17.21 15.85
N GLU A 11 4.28 -17.11 17.17
CA GLU A 11 4.23 -18.24 18.11
C GLU A 11 2.97 -19.08 17.88
N ILE A 12 1.82 -18.42 17.68
CA ILE A 12 0.55 -19.09 17.40
C ILE A 12 0.63 -19.85 16.07
N ILE A 13 1.15 -19.23 15.01
CA ILE A 13 1.28 -19.88 13.70
C ILE A 13 2.23 -21.08 13.80
N SER A 14 3.39 -20.93 14.45
CA SER A 14 4.36 -22.03 14.60
C SER A 14 3.74 -23.21 15.37
N ALA A 15 3.01 -22.94 16.46
CA ALA A 15 2.33 -23.99 17.21
C ALA A 15 1.22 -24.68 16.40
N LEU A 16 0.49 -23.93 15.56
CA LEU A 16 -0.54 -24.50 14.68
C LEU A 16 0.04 -25.33 13.52
N GLU A 17 1.24 -25.00 13.03
CA GLU A 17 1.93 -25.80 12.01
C GLU A 17 2.39 -27.16 12.54
N ASP A 18 2.74 -27.23 13.83
CA ASP A 18 3.15 -28.47 14.51
C ASP A 18 1.95 -29.32 15.00
N ASP A 19 0.79 -28.71 15.23
CA ASP A 19 -0.43 -29.35 15.75
C ASP A 19 -1.29 -30.04 14.67
N ASN A 20 -1.11 -31.35 14.48
CA ASN A 20 -1.92 -32.14 13.53
C ASN A 20 -3.40 -32.38 13.95
N LEU A 21 -3.78 -31.97 15.17
CA LEU A 21 -5.15 -32.15 15.70
C LEU A 21 -6.08 -30.98 15.37
N THR A 22 -5.53 -29.87 14.89
CA THR A 22 -6.30 -28.65 14.60
C THR A 22 -6.90 -28.71 13.20
N ILE A 23 -8.22 -28.58 13.10
CA ILE A 23 -8.96 -28.60 11.83
C ILE A 23 -9.07 -27.18 11.25
N SER A 24 -9.39 -26.21 12.10
CA SER A 24 -9.45 -24.80 11.73
C SER A 24 -9.03 -23.92 12.90
N ALA A 25 -8.47 -22.75 12.60
CA ALA A 25 -8.09 -21.77 13.62
C ALA A 25 -8.45 -20.36 13.14
N ASP A 26 -9.08 -19.60 14.04
CA ASP A 26 -9.31 -18.17 13.90
C ASP A 26 -8.30 -17.42 14.77
N ILE A 27 -7.49 -16.56 14.17
CA ILE A 27 -6.47 -15.75 14.86
C ILE A 27 -6.92 -14.29 14.87
N PHE A 28 -7.02 -13.71 16.06
CA PHE A 28 -7.36 -12.32 16.30
C PHE A 28 -6.10 -11.55 16.65
N ILE A 29 -5.72 -10.59 15.81
CA ILE A 29 -4.51 -9.77 16.00
C ILE A 29 -4.89 -8.46 16.68
N THR A 30 -4.20 -8.10 17.75
CA THR A 30 -4.42 -6.82 18.43
C THR A 30 -3.95 -5.67 17.52
N PRO A 31 -4.79 -4.64 17.29
CA PRO A 31 -4.39 -3.51 16.46
C PRO A 31 -3.13 -2.82 17.00
N PRO A 32 -2.17 -2.40 16.14
CA PRO A 32 -0.97 -1.71 16.59
C PRO A 32 -1.32 -0.35 17.22
N GLU A 33 -0.57 0.06 18.25
CA GLU A 33 -0.80 1.34 18.96
C GLU A 33 -0.48 2.58 18.11
N ASN A 34 0.26 2.44 17.00
CA ASN A 34 0.74 3.58 16.22
C ASN A 34 0.44 3.40 14.72
N ASP A 35 -0.33 4.34 14.15
CA ASP A 35 -0.93 4.31 12.80
C ASP A 35 0.04 4.77 11.68
N ASP A 36 1.33 4.92 11.98
CA ASP A 36 2.18 5.75 11.13
C ASP A 36 2.64 5.08 9.82
N LEU A 37 2.57 3.75 9.66
CA LEU A 37 2.98 3.04 8.43
C LEU A 37 2.30 1.66 8.29
N SER A 38 1.15 1.61 7.61
CA SER A 38 0.40 0.37 7.29
C SER A 38 0.45 -0.04 5.81
N ASP A 39 1.26 0.64 4.99
CA ASP A 39 1.17 0.57 3.52
C ASP A 39 2.13 -0.44 2.86
N GLU A 40 2.99 -1.11 3.61
CA GLU A 40 3.83 -2.20 3.07
C GLU A 40 3.16 -3.56 3.26
N ASP A 41 2.12 -3.83 2.46
CA ASP A 41 1.68 -5.21 2.22
C ASP A 41 2.65 -5.85 1.21
N SER A 42 3.38 -6.86 1.67
CA SER A 42 4.42 -7.54 0.89
C SER A 42 3.84 -8.78 0.21
N GLY A 43 2.89 -8.61 -0.71
CA GLY A 43 2.25 -9.73 -1.40
C GLY A 43 1.58 -9.33 -2.71
N SER A 44 1.41 -10.28 -3.62
CA SER A 44 0.52 -10.10 -4.78
C SER A 44 -0.93 -10.15 -4.30
N GLU A 45 -1.73 -9.14 -4.64
CA GLU A 45 -3.15 -9.03 -4.24
C GLU A 45 -4.05 -10.14 -4.81
N ASP A 46 -3.52 -10.99 -5.70
CA ASP A 46 -4.26 -12.07 -6.36
C ASP A 46 -4.60 -13.26 -5.43
N ALA A 47 -3.90 -13.40 -4.28
CA ALA A 47 -4.17 -14.45 -3.30
C ALA A 47 -3.85 -14.01 -1.86
N VAL A 48 -4.81 -14.20 -0.95
CA VAL A 48 -4.64 -13.94 0.49
C VAL A 48 -4.07 -15.20 1.15
N GLU A 49 -2.75 -15.26 1.30
CA GLU A 49 -2.06 -16.33 2.03
C GLU A 49 -1.54 -15.84 3.38
N ILE A 50 -1.46 -16.73 4.38
CA ILE A 50 -0.96 -16.39 5.73
C ILE A 50 0.51 -15.95 5.73
N SER A 51 1.25 -16.31 4.67
CA SER A 51 2.61 -15.90 4.36
C SER A 51 2.75 -14.41 4.02
N ASN A 52 1.64 -13.71 3.73
CA ASN A 52 1.64 -12.29 3.37
C ASN A 52 1.68 -11.36 4.60
N LEU A 53 1.71 -11.89 5.84
CA LEU A 53 1.79 -11.08 7.06
C LEU A 53 3.16 -10.40 7.21
N GLY A 54 3.15 -9.08 7.36
CA GLY A 54 4.36 -8.28 7.56
C GLY A 54 4.98 -8.51 8.95
N ARG A 55 6.27 -8.15 9.10
CA ARG A 55 7.02 -8.33 10.36
C ARG A 55 6.30 -7.76 11.59
N ARG A 56 5.63 -6.61 11.45
CA ARG A 56 4.90 -5.97 12.55
C ARG A 56 3.66 -6.77 12.95
N GLN A 57 2.96 -7.35 11.98
CA GLN A 57 1.79 -8.20 12.24
C GLN A 57 2.21 -9.51 12.90
N LEU A 58 3.34 -10.11 12.48
CA LEU A 58 3.86 -11.32 13.10
C LEU A 58 4.29 -11.14 14.57
N LEU A 59 4.71 -9.92 14.93
CA LEU A 59 5.13 -9.57 16.30
C LEU A 59 4.00 -8.98 17.15
N ALA A 60 2.82 -8.75 16.56
CA ALA A 60 1.67 -8.26 17.31
C ALA A 60 1.17 -9.35 18.27
N GLU A 61 0.65 -8.91 19.41
CA GLU A 61 -0.08 -9.78 20.31
C GLU A 61 -1.33 -10.31 19.60
N ALA A 62 -1.67 -11.57 19.87
CA ALA A 62 -2.82 -12.19 19.26
C ALA A 62 -3.48 -13.25 20.15
N GLU A 63 -4.75 -13.50 19.88
CA GLU A 63 -5.56 -14.53 20.49
C GLU A 63 -5.98 -15.55 19.43
N VAL A 64 -6.05 -16.83 19.80
CA VAL A 64 -6.44 -17.91 18.88
C VAL A 64 -7.63 -18.69 19.42
N ARG A 65 -8.56 -18.98 18.52
CA ARG A 65 -9.66 -19.90 18.72
C ARG A 65 -9.54 -21.03 17.72
N ARG A 66 -9.44 -22.27 18.19
CA ARG A 66 -9.23 -23.43 17.32
C ARG A 66 -10.34 -24.45 17.45
N THR A 67 -10.61 -25.15 16.35
CA THR A 67 -11.47 -26.33 16.30
C THR A 67 -10.57 -27.56 16.25
N VAL A 68 -10.72 -28.44 17.23
CA VAL A 68 -9.93 -29.67 17.33
C VAL A 68 -10.81 -30.90 17.15
N SER A 69 -10.24 -31.93 16.53
CA SER A 69 -10.88 -33.25 16.45
C SER A 69 -10.64 -34.01 17.75
N SER A 70 -11.69 -34.21 18.57
CA SER A 70 -11.60 -35.16 19.68
C SER A 70 -11.66 -36.61 19.18
N LEU A 71 -11.10 -37.53 19.97
CA LEU A 71 -10.99 -38.97 19.68
C LEU A 71 -12.37 -39.66 19.49
N GLU A 72 -13.45 -38.98 19.88
CA GLU A 72 -14.84 -39.43 19.78
C GLU A 72 -15.59 -38.84 18.56
N GLY A 73 -14.89 -38.12 17.67
CA GLY A 73 -15.48 -37.53 16.46
C GLY A 73 -16.33 -36.27 16.71
N ILE A 74 -16.26 -35.70 17.91
CA ILE A 74 -16.92 -34.45 18.29
C ILE A 74 -15.94 -33.29 18.07
N LEU A 75 -16.41 -32.24 17.40
CA LEU A 75 -15.68 -30.99 17.21
C LEU A 75 -15.77 -30.15 18.49
N GLU A 76 -14.63 -29.87 19.11
CA GLU A 76 -14.57 -28.98 20.27
C GLU A 76 -13.90 -27.65 19.90
N ASN A 77 -14.48 -26.55 20.37
CA ASN A 77 -13.89 -25.22 20.28
C ASN A 77 -13.00 -24.99 21.50
N VAL A 78 -11.69 -24.91 21.28
CA VAL A 78 -10.71 -24.65 22.34
C VAL A 78 -10.19 -23.23 22.18
N GLU A 79 -10.17 -22.48 23.29
CA GLU A 79 -9.57 -21.14 23.35
C GLU A 79 -8.13 -21.25 23.84
N GLY A 80 -7.20 -20.61 23.13
CA GLY A 80 -5.78 -20.66 23.46
C GLY A 80 -5.08 -21.95 23.05
N ILE A 81 -3.79 -21.99 23.35
CA ILE A 81 -2.90 -23.13 23.11
C ILE A 81 -2.48 -23.61 24.49
N ASP A 82 -2.76 -24.88 24.80
CA ASP A 82 -2.33 -25.50 26.04
C ASP A 82 -0.81 -25.69 25.97
N GLN A 83 -0.06 -24.80 26.61
CA GLN A 83 1.37 -25.02 26.86
C GLN A 83 1.48 -25.92 28.08
N GLU A 84 1.95 -27.16 27.90
CA GLU A 84 2.44 -27.96 29.01
C GLU A 84 3.57 -27.16 29.70
N GLU A 85 3.44 -26.92 31.00
CA GLU A 85 4.46 -26.28 31.83
C GLU A 85 5.68 -27.23 31.92
N GLU A 86 6.63 -27.12 31.00
CA GLU A 86 7.98 -27.67 31.24
C GLU A 86 8.67 -26.80 32.30
N GLU A 87 8.88 -27.38 33.48
CA GLU A 87 9.69 -26.79 34.56
C GLU A 87 11.08 -26.41 34.01
N GLU A 88 11.42 -25.12 34.09
CA GLU A 88 12.76 -24.62 33.76
C GLU A 88 13.81 -25.26 34.68
N GLN A 89 14.50 -26.29 34.18
CA GLN A 89 15.79 -26.70 34.76
C GLN A 89 16.85 -25.63 34.46
N PRO A 90 17.81 -25.38 35.38
CA PRO A 90 18.89 -24.44 35.15
C PRO A 90 19.89 -25.09 34.17
N THR A 91 19.60 -24.96 32.87
CA THR A 91 20.51 -25.37 31.81
C THR A 91 21.62 -24.34 31.70
N THR A 92 22.81 -24.80 32.06
CA THR A 92 24.08 -24.13 31.78
C THR A 92 24.13 -23.81 30.30
N SER A 93 24.46 -22.56 30.00
CA SER A 93 24.60 -21.98 28.67
C SER A 93 25.46 -22.85 27.75
N GLU A 94 24.80 -23.71 26.97
CA GLU A 94 25.25 -24.05 25.63
C GLU A 94 24.49 -23.15 24.68
N ALA A 95 25.22 -22.22 24.07
CA ALA A 95 24.71 -21.37 23.02
C ALA A 95 24.15 -22.28 21.92
N ILE A 96 22.82 -22.30 21.76
CA ILE A 96 22.17 -22.88 20.60
C ILE A 96 22.77 -22.16 19.39
N GLU A 97 23.63 -22.87 18.64
CA GLU A 97 24.17 -22.32 17.42
C GLU A 97 23.00 -21.92 16.53
N PRO A 98 22.97 -20.67 16.04
CA PRO A 98 21.88 -20.22 15.19
C PRO A 98 21.70 -21.22 14.04
N PRO A 99 20.45 -21.57 13.68
CA PRO A 99 20.19 -22.55 12.64
C PRO A 99 21.01 -22.17 11.41
N ALA A 100 21.75 -23.15 10.88
CA ALA A 100 22.68 -22.94 9.78
C ALA A 100 21.98 -22.10 8.71
N LYS A 101 22.42 -20.83 8.57
CA LYS A 101 21.83 -19.89 7.61
C LYS A 101 21.77 -20.62 6.28
N LYS A 102 20.56 -20.89 5.77
CA LYS A 102 20.38 -21.45 4.42
C LYS A 102 21.32 -20.65 3.53
N ALA A 103 22.34 -21.32 2.99
CA ALA A 103 23.38 -20.65 2.23
C ALA A 103 22.65 -19.84 1.16
N LYS A 104 22.76 -18.50 1.23
CA LYS A 104 22.17 -17.64 0.21
C LYS A 104 22.71 -18.17 -1.10
N ILE A 105 21.83 -18.73 -1.94
CA ILE A 105 22.21 -19.13 -3.28
C ILE A 105 22.77 -17.87 -3.91
N MET A 106 24.09 -17.81 -4.04
CA MET A 106 24.75 -16.64 -4.58
C MET A 106 24.36 -16.61 -6.04
N VAL A 107 23.37 -15.78 -6.36
CA VAL A 107 22.91 -15.56 -7.72
C VAL A 107 24.07 -14.92 -8.45
N THR A 108 24.87 -15.75 -9.11
CA THR A 108 25.97 -15.32 -9.95
C THR A 108 25.37 -14.75 -11.23
N ARG A 109 25.18 -13.44 -11.24
CA ARG A 109 24.82 -12.71 -12.47
C ARG A 109 26.05 -12.68 -13.36
N LYS A 110 25.98 -13.34 -14.51
CA LYS A 110 26.98 -13.15 -15.56
C LYS A 110 26.64 -11.85 -16.29
N TRP A 111 27.50 -10.85 -16.17
CA TRP A 111 27.42 -9.66 -17.02
C TRP A 111 27.46 -10.12 -18.47
N ARG A 112 26.41 -9.78 -19.23
CA ARG A 112 26.38 -9.99 -20.66
C ARG A 112 26.68 -8.65 -21.31
N HIS A 113 27.72 -8.59 -22.13
CA HIS A 113 27.90 -7.47 -23.03
C HIS A 113 26.85 -7.60 -24.13
N THR A 114 25.85 -6.74 -24.11
CA THR A 114 24.88 -6.57 -25.20
C THR A 114 24.88 -5.11 -25.56
N ASP A 115 25.10 -4.82 -26.84
CA ASP A 115 24.90 -3.47 -27.33
C ASP A 115 23.43 -3.09 -27.15
N ILE A 116 23.19 -1.90 -26.64
CA ILE A 116 21.83 -1.34 -26.56
C ILE A 116 21.39 -1.14 -28.00
N SER A 117 20.46 -1.97 -28.48
CA SER A 117 19.86 -1.74 -29.79
C SER A 117 19.23 -0.35 -29.76
N ALA A 118 19.73 0.55 -30.60
CA ALA A 118 19.10 1.84 -30.79
C ALA A 118 17.64 1.56 -31.18
N LYS A 119 16.71 1.99 -30.32
CA LYS A 119 15.31 2.02 -30.74
C LYS A 119 15.27 2.98 -31.92
N PRO A 120 14.61 2.62 -33.04
CA PRO A 120 14.39 3.60 -34.10
C PRO A 120 13.76 4.83 -33.45
N GLU A 121 14.36 5.99 -33.66
CA GLU A 121 13.75 7.25 -33.27
C GLU A 121 12.37 7.28 -33.94
N LYS A 122 11.31 7.24 -33.13
CA LYS A 122 9.99 7.54 -33.66
C LYS A 122 10.06 9.01 -34.06
N GLU A 123 9.86 9.30 -35.34
CA GLU A 123 9.58 10.67 -35.78
C GLU A 123 8.35 11.15 -34.99
N THR A 124 8.59 11.95 -33.96
CA THR A 124 7.53 12.63 -33.23
C THR A 124 7.09 13.79 -34.10
N THR A 125 6.17 13.53 -35.03
CA THR A 125 5.43 14.60 -35.66
C THR A 125 4.58 15.26 -34.59
N THR A 126 4.83 16.54 -34.32
CA THR A 126 3.97 17.32 -33.43
C THR A 126 2.58 17.37 -34.06
N PRO A 127 1.54 16.88 -33.35
CA PRO A 127 0.20 16.88 -33.92
C PRO A 127 -0.30 18.32 -34.08
N GLU A 128 -1.02 18.58 -35.17
CA GLU A 128 -1.40 19.91 -35.63
C GLU A 128 -2.15 20.73 -34.56
N PHE A 129 -2.97 20.07 -33.73
CA PHE A 129 -3.75 20.72 -32.66
C PHE A 129 -2.91 21.30 -31.50
N VAL A 130 -1.60 21.00 -31.45
CA VAL A 130 -0.63 21.50 -30.46
C VAL A 130 0.18 22.67 -30.99
N LEU A 131 0.29 22.82 -32.32
CA LEU A 131 1.18 23.81 -32.95
C LEU A 131 0.79 25.26 -32.63
N ASP A 132 -0.49 25.52 -32.37
CA ASP A 132 -1.03 26.87 -32.14
C ASP A 132 -1.19 27.24 -30.65
N LYS A 133 -0.81 26.35 -29.72
CA LYS A 133 -0.99 26.58 -28.27
C LYS A 133 0.35 26.78 -27.58
N ASP A 134 0.57 27.97 -27.03
CA ASP A 134 1.78 28.30 -26.28
C ASP A 134 1.73 27.74 -24.83
N ASN A 135 0.53 27.51 -24.30
CA ASN A 135 0.33 27.00 -22.94
C ASN A 135 -0.42 25.65 -22.96
N PRO A 136 0.15 24.57 -22.38
CA PRO A 136 -0.52 23.27 -22.26
C PRO A 136 -1.89 23.33 -21.56
N LEU A 137 -2.12 24.32 -20.70
CA LEU A 137 -3.42 24.53 -20.05
C LEU A 137 -4.52 24.98 -21.01
N GLU A 138 -4.19 25.57 -22.16
CA GLU A 138 -5.17 25.97 -23.19
C GLU A 138 -5.81 24.76 -23.90
N PHE A 139 -5.31 23.55 -23.65
CA PHE A 139 -5.99 22.32 -24.06
C PHE A 139 -7.28 22.05 -23.26
N PHE A 140 -7.37 22.59 -22.03
CA PHE A 140 -8.52 22.39 -21.16
C PHE A 140 -9.44 23.61 -21.24
N ASP A 141 -10.56 23.47 -21.95
CA ASP A 141 -11.60 24.50 -22.02
C ASP A 141 -12.15 24.81 -20.63
N ASP A 142 -12.62 26.05 -20.44
CA ASP A 142 -13.20 26.49 -19.16
C ASP A 142 -14.36 25.60 -18.68
N GLN A 143 -15.12 25.01 -19.62
CA GLN A 143 -16.19 24.05 -19.29
C GLN A 143 -15.64 22.77 -18.66
N VAL A 144 -14.51 22.27 -19.15
CA VAL A 144 -13.86 21.06 -18.62
C VAL A 144 -13.29 21.36 -17.24
N LEU A 145 -12.67 22.52 -17.07
CA LEU A 145 -12.13 22.96 -15.77
C LEU A 145 -13.24 23.11 -14.72
N GLU A 146 -14.39 23.67 -15.10
CA GLU A 146 -15.54 23.80 -14.20
C GLU A 146 -16.18 22.44 -13.90
N LEU A 147 -16.25 21.54 -14.88
CA LEU A 147 -16.72 20.17 -14.67
C LEU A 147 -15.83 19.44 -13.65
N LEU A 148 -14.51 19.48 -13.85
CA LEU A 148 -13.52 18.88 -12.94
C LEU A 148 -13.61 19.46 -11.53
N ARG A 149 -13.79 20.77 -11.43
CA ARG A 149 -14.01 21.45 -10.15
C ARG A 149 -15.27 20.90 -9.46
N SER A 150 -16.41 20.95 -10.14
CA SER A 150 -17.70 20.55 -9.58
C SER A 150 -17.75 19.05 -9.21
N SER A 151 -17.12 18.19 -10.01
CA SER A 151 -17.06 16.75 -9.74
C SER A 151 -16.19 16.46 -8.52
N THR A 152 -15.07 17.17 -8.38
CA THR A 152 -14.15 17.01 -7.24
C THR A 152 -14.79 17.48 -5.94
N GLU A 153 -15.49 18.63 -5.95
CA GLU A 153 -16.24 19.11 -4.78
C GLU A 153 -17.35 18.13 -4.36
N LYS A 154 -18.13 17.61 -5.31
CA LYS A 154 -19.14 16.59 -5.03
C LYS A 154 -18.53 15.32 -4.45
N ASN A 155 -17.36 14.90 -4.94
CA ASN A 155 -16.64 13.74 -4.43
C ASN A 155 -16.18 13.94 -2.99
N ALA A 156 -15.64 15.12 -2.67
CA ALA A 156 -15.22 15.47 -1.32
C ALA A 156 -16.42 15.46 -0.35
N ILE A 157 -17.56 16.03 -0.75
CA ILE A 157 -18.80 16.00 0.05
C ILE A 157 -19.26 14.56 0.29
N ALA A 158 -19.23 13.70 -0.74
CA ALA A 158 -19.61 12.29 -0.60
C ALA A 158 -18.72 11.50 0.39
N LYS A 159 -17.46 11.91 0.54
CA LYS A 159 -16.51 11.36 1.52
C LYS A 159 -16.60 12.02 2.91
N GLY A 160 -17.58 12.88 3.15
CA GLY A 160 -17.80 13.54 4.45
C GLY A 160 -17.14 14.90 4.61
N HIS A 161 -16.43 15.42 3.59
CA HIS A 161 -15.79 16.73 3.62
C HIS A 161 -16.73 17.84 3.10
N VAL A 162 -17.78 18.13 3.86
CA VAL A 162 -18.86 19.07 3.47
C VAL A 162 -18.39 20.52 3.23
N ASN A 163 -17.28 20.92 3.88
CA ASN A 163 -16.70 22.26 3.78
C ASN A 163 -15.60 22.36 2.70
N PHE A 164 -15.36 21.30 1.93
CA PHE A 164 -14.38 21.34 0.86
C PHE A 164 -14.85 22.31 -0.23
N ARG A 165 -13.96 23.23 -0.61
CA ARG A 165 -14.15 24.21 -1.68
C ARG A 165 -12.91 24.20 -2.54
N LEU A 166 -13.10 24.39 -3.83
CA LEU A 166 -12.05 24.38 -4.83
C LEU A 166 -12.24 25.55 -5.78
N THR A 167 -11.17 26.25 -6.13
CA THR A 167 -11.21 27.30 -7.16
C THR A 167 -10.72 26.78 -8.51
N ILE A 168 -11.10 27.45 -9.60
CA ILE A 168 -10.61 27.12 -10.95
C ILE A 168 -9.08 27.28 -11.03
N GLU A 169 -8.52 28.28 -10.35
CA GLU A 169 -7.07 28.50 -10.28
C GLU A 169 -6.34 27.34 -9.58
N GLU A 170 -6.90 26.82 -8.49
CA GLU A 170 -6.36 25.63 -7.83
C GLU A 170 -6.40 24.40 -8.75
N VAL A 171 -7.47 24.24 -9.55
CA VAL A 171 -7.57 23.16 -10.54
C VAL A 171 -6.50 23.32 -11.63
N LYS A 172 -6.30 24.55 -12.15
CA LYS A 172 -5.25 24.85 -13.12
C LYS A 172 -3.86 24.55 -12.55
N ASN A 173 -3.58 24.99 -11.33
CA ASN A 173 -2.31 24.70 -10.65
C ASN A 173 -2.12 23.18 -10.46
N PHE A 174 -3.16 22.45 -10.06
CA PHE A 174 -3.11 21.01 -9.90
C PHE A 174 -2.82 20.28 -11.22
N ILE A 175 -3.51 20.62 -12.31
CA ILE A 175 -3.25 20.06 -13.65
C ILE A 175 -1.84 20.40 -14.12
N GLY A 176 -1.37 21.63 -13.88
CA GLY A 176 0.01 22.03 -14.21
C GLY A 176 1.06 21.18 -13.50
N ILE A 177 0.84 20.85 -12.23
CA ILE A 177 1.72 19.96 -11.46
C ILE A 177 1.66 18.52 -11.99
N LEU A 178 0.49 18.04 -12.43
CA LEU A 178 0.35 16.72 -13.06
C LEU A 178 1.08 16.63 -14.41
N LEU A 179 1.03 17.69 -15.23
CA LEU A 179 1.79 17.74 -16.48
C LEU A 179 3.29 17.76 -16.21
N LEU A 180 3.73 18.55 -15.22
CA LEU A 180 5.13 18.59 -14.81
C LEU A 180 5.61 17.23 -14.30
N SER A 181 4.77 16.48 -13.59
CA SER A 181 5.16 15.16 -13.07
C SER A 181 5.32 14.10 -14.15
N GLY A 182 4.60 14.24 -15.27
CA GLY A 182 4.82 13.44 -16.47
C GLY A 182 6.13 13.78 -17.19
N TYR A 183 6.61 15.02 -17.09
CA TYR A 183 7.87 15.46 -17.70
C TYR A 183 9.09 15.14 -16.83
N ASN A 184 9.05 15.51 -15.55
CA ASN A 184 10.13 15.28 -14.59
C ASN A 184 9.69 14.25 -13.55
N SER A 185 9.77 12.97 -13.89
CA SER A 185 9.42 11.88 -12.97
C SER A 185 10.49 11.74 -11.87
N VAL A 186 10.14 12.12 -10.64
CA VAL A 186 10.95 11.86 -9.44
C VAL A 186 10.49 10.55 -8.79
N SER A 187 11.38 9.89 -8.03
CA SER A 187 11.05 8.60 -7.38
C SER A 187 9.82 8.67 -6.46
N ARG A 188 9.54 9.84 -5.88
CA ARG A 188 8.35 10.11 -5.06
C ARG A 188 7.84 11.52 -5.32
N TYR A 189 6.56 11.69 -5.64
CA TYR A 189 5.99 13.02 -5.94
C TYR A 189 6.17 14.02 -4.80
N ARG A 190 6.28 13.57 -3.54
CA ARG A 190 6.55 14.45 -2.39
C ARG A 190 7.87 15.24 -2.53
N MET A 191 8.80 14.77 -3.36
CA MET A 191 10.07 15.46 -3.60
C MET A 191 9.90 16.80 -4.32
N TYR A 192 8.80 17.05 -5.05
CA TYR A 192 8.55 18.38 -5.64
C TYR A 192 8.42 19.49 -4.58
N TRP A 193 8.07 19.13 -3.34
CA TRP A 193 7.95 20.05 -2.21
C TRP A 193 9.11 19.94 -1.21
N ASP A 194 10.14 19.14 -1.52
CA ASP A 194 11.31 19.06 -0.67
C ASP A 194 12.11 20.37 -0.73
N GLN A 195 12.86 20.67 0.32
CA GLN A 195 13.73 21.86 0.40
C GLN A 195 15.18 21.54 0.04
N SER A 196 15.48 20.29 -0.34
CA SER A 196 16.82 19.90 -0.79
C SER A 196 17.17 20.56 -2.13
N ILE A 197 18.44 20.98 -2.25
CA ILE A 197 18.94 21.75 -3.41
C ILE A 197 18.73 20.98 -4.73
N ASP A 198 18.83 19.65 -4.69
CA ASP A 198 18.75 18.80 -5.88
C ASP A 198 17.31 18.51 -6.33
N THR A 199 16.30 18.76 -5.50
CA THR A 199 14.90 18.39 -5.82
C THR A 199 13.87 19.49 -5.59
N HIS A 200 14.28 20.63 -5.03
CA HIS A 200 13.40 21.74 -4.75
C HIS A 200 12.83 22.38 -6.03
N HIS A 201 11.53 22.21 -6.25
CA HIS A 201 10.81 22.90 -7.31
C HIS A 201 10.05 24.09 -6.73
N SER A 202 10.72 25.26 -6.68
CA SER A 202 10.18 26.49 -6.09
C SER A 202 8.83 26.91 -6.69
N GLY A 203 8.64 26.70 -8.00
CA GLY A 203 7.38 26.95 -8.69
C GLY A 203 6.23 26.08 -8.15
N VAL A 204 6.46 24.77 -7.98
CA VAL A 204 5.43 23.84 -7.48
C VAL A 204 5.06 24.16 -6.04
N ALA A 205 6.06 24.37 -5.18
CA ALA A 205 5.85 24.69 -3.77
C ALA A 205 5.12 26.02 -3.56
N SER A 206 5.31 26.97 -4.47
CA SER A 206 4.65 28.29 -4.44
C SER A 206 3.22 28.25 -4.98
N CYS A 207 2.93 27.39 -5.97
CA CYS A 207 1.59 27.26 -6.56
C CYS A 207 0.59 26.55 -5.66
N MET A 208 1.02 25.54 -4.89
CA MET A 208 0.15 24.75 -4.02
C MET A 208 0.96 24.06 -2.92
N THR A 209 0.40 23.92 -1.72
CA THR A 209 1.06 23.16 -0.65
C THR A 209 0.95 21.66 -0.90
N ARG A 210 1.93 20.90 -0.40
CA ARG A 210 1.96 19.43 -0.51
C ARG A 210 0.66 18.78 0.00
N ASN A 211 0.19 19.19 1.18
CA ASN A 211 -1.01 18.62 1.79
C ASN A 211 -2.25 18.91 0.94
N ARG A 212 -2.35 20.12 0.39
CA ARG A 212 -3.46 20.51 -0.50
C ARG A 212 -3.45 19.70 -1.80
N PHE A 213 -2.27 19.47 -2.37
CA PHE A 213 -2.11 18.60 -3.53
C PHE A 213 -2.52 17.16 -3.23
N GLU A 214 -2.16 16.60 -2.08
CA GLU A 214 -2.55 15.25 -1.69
C GLU A 214 -4.05 15.09 -1.40
N GLU A 215 -4.70 16.11 -0.83
CA GLU A 215 -6.15 16.16 -0.70
C GLU A 215 -6.81 16.14 -2.08
N LEU A 216 -6.34 17.00 -2.99
CA LEU A 216 -6.84 17.06 -4.36
C LEU A 216 -6.63 15.75 -5.09
N LEU A 217 -5.45 15.12 -4.99
CA LEU A 217 -5.17 13.82 -5.59
C LEU A 217 -6.16 12.75 -5.11
N ARG A 218 -6.47 12.71 -3.81
CA ARG A 218 -7.42 11.76 -3.21
C ARG A 218 -8.87 11.93 -3.69
N PHE A 219 -9.31 13.17 -3.90
CA PHE A 219 -10.67 13.45 -4.36
C PHE A 219 -10.79 13.38 -5.89
N PHE A 220 -9.77 13.86 -6.60
CA PHE A 220 -9.73 13.93 -8.06
C PHE A 220 -9.56 12.54 -8.70
N MET A 221 -8.67 11.69 -8.17
CA MET A 221 -8.47 10.35 -8.72
C MET A 221 -9.72 9.47 -8.55
N HIS A 222 -10.46 9.67 -7.44
CA HIS A 222 -11.74 8.99 -7.23
C HIS A 222 -12.86 9.56 -8.12
N ALA A 223 -12.87 10.87 -8.38
CA ALA A 223 -13.80 11.46 -9.34
C ALA A 223 -13.60 10.89 -10.75
N ILE A 224 -12.36 10.68 -11.20
CA ILE A 224 -12.08 10.08 -12.52
C ILE A 224 -12.49 8.61 -12.57
N THR A 225 -12.23 7.82 -11.51
CA THR A 225 -12.66 6.40 -11.47
C THR A 225 -14.18 6.25 -11.39
N VAL A 226 -14.87 7.08 -10.61
CA VAL A 226 -16.34 7.02 -10.46
C VAL A 226 -17.09 7.59 -11.67
N VAL A 227 -16.53 8.55 -12.41
CA VAL A 227 -17.13 9.09 -13.64
C VAL A 227 -17.03 8.08 -14.81
N PHE A 228 -16.04 7.18 -14.80
CA PHE A 228 -15.91 6.12 -15.80
C PHE A 228 -16.60 4.79 -15.44
N LEU A 229 -17.12 4.64 -14.21
CA LEU A 229 -17.77 3.41 -13.74
C LEU A 229 -19.32 3.32 -13.82
N PRO A 230 -20.13 4.30 -14.24
CA PRO A 230 -21.57 4.11 -14.37
C PRO A 230 -21.99 3.92 -15.83
N MET A 231 -21.27 3.10 -16.61
CA MET A 231 -21.71 2.69 -17.96
C MET A 231 -21.47 1.19 -18.27
N THR A 232 -21.15 0.36 -17.27
CA THR A 232 -20.96 -1.10 -17.48
C THR A 232 -22.06 -1.97 -16.87
N ASN A 233 -23.13 -1.39 -16.30
CA ASN A 233 -24.28 -2.16 -15.80
C ASN A 233 -25.60 -1.64 -16.37
N LEU A 234 -25.77 -1.75 -17.69
CA LEU A 234 -27.08 -1.74 -18.35
C LEU A 234 -26.96 -2.43 -19.72
N ALA A 235 -26.70 -3.74 -19.67
CA ALA A 235 -26.98 -4.66 -20.76
C ALA A 235 -27.40 -6.00 -20.15
N LYS A 236 -28.70 -6.12 -19.89
CA LYS A 236 -29.43 -7.40 -19.82
C LYS A 236 -30.51 -7.33 -20.88
#